data_AF-A0AAV5L6T2-F1
#
_entry.id   AF-A0AAV5L6T2-F1
#
_cell.length_a   1.000
_cell.length_b   1.000
_cell.length_c   1.000
_cell.angle_alpha   90.00
_cell.angle_beta   90.00
_cell.angle_gamma   90.00
#
_symmetry.space_group_name_H-M   'P 1'
#
loop_
_entity.id
_entity.type
_entity.pdbx_description
1 polymer ?
#
loop_
_entity_poly.entity_id
_entity_poly.type
_entity_poly.pdbx_seq_one_letter_code
_entity_poly.pdbx_strand_id
1 'polypeptide(L)'
;MSSKLNEGILLSGCQADELFVDMSESEGEGKACGVFSNTMQMVLKENLGLLNNKEVVMMAKKVLQAQWFEQHPCLYYNNENIDATFL
;
A
#
# COMPACT_ATOMS: atom_id res chain seq x y z
N MET A 1 10.15 4.57 30.34
CA MET A 1 9.27 4.98 29.22
C MET A 1 9.47 3.97 28.11
N SER A 2 8.50 3.09 27.86
CA SER A 2 8.57 2.13 26.74
C SER A 2 7.95 2.81 25.52
N SER A 3 8.74 3.03 24.47
CA SER A 3 8.27 3.68 23.26
C SER A 3 7.37 2.72 22.47
N LYS A 4 6.09 3.06 22.34
CA LYS A 4 5.09 2.47 21.42
C LYS A 4 5.51 2.42 19.93
N LEU A 5 6.73 2.84 19.60
CA LEU A 5 7.27 2.86 18.23
C LEU A 5 7.45 1.45 17.63
N ASN A 6 7.60 0.42 18.48
CA ASN A 6 7.86 -0.96 18.02
C ASN A 6 6.60 -1.73 17.60
N GLU A 7 5.42 -1.13 17.76
CA GLU A 7 4.14 -1.75 17.38
C GLU A 7 3.58 -1.21 16.06
N GLY A 8 4.26 -0.26 15.41
CA GLY A 8 3.82 0.32 14.13
C GLY A 8 4.30 -0.47 12.92
N ILE A 9 3.50 -0.48 11.86
CA ILE A 9 3.96 -0.78 10.49
C ILE A 9 4.03 0.51 9.69
N LEU A 10 5.01 0.62 8.79
CA LEU A 10 5.10 1.72 7.83
C LEU A 10 4.95 1.14 6.42
N LEU A 11 3.92 1.62 5.72
CA LEU A 11 3.70 1.35 4.31
C LEU A 11 4.14 2.54 3.48
N SER A 12 5.08 2.30 2.58
CA SER A 12 5.53 3.29 1.60
C SER A 12 5.06 2.89 0.21
N GLY A 13 4.69 3.88 -0.61
CA GLY A 13 4.18 3.64 -1.96
C GLY A 13 5.26 3.37 -3.01
N CYS A 14 6.52 3.61 -2.70
CA CYS A 14 7.64 3.44 -3.62
C CYS A 14 8.95 3.18 -2.85
N GLN A 15 9.95 2.60 -3.52
CA GLN A 15 11.31 2.49 -2.98
C GLN A 15 11.99 3.88 -2.88
N ALA A 16 13.08 3.96 -2.13
CA ALA A 16 13.79 5.22 -1.89
C ALA A 16 14.38 5.85 -3.18
N ASP A 17 14.57 5.04 -4.22
CA ASP A 17 15.09 5.39 -5.54
C ASP A 17 13.98 5.56 -6.61
N GLU A 18 12.71 5.42 -6.22
CA GLU A 18 11.56 5.51 -7.13
C GLU A 18 10.79 6.82 -7.00
N LEU A 19 10.20 7.27 -8.11
CA LEU A 19 9.38 8.48 -8.15
C LEU A 19 7.97 8.22 -7.64
N PHE A 20 7.46 9.13 -6.81
CA PHE A 20 6.06 9.15 -6.43
C PHE A 20 5.23 9.67 -7.61
N VAL A 21 4.36 8.81 -8.16
CA VAL A 21 3.52 9.10 -9.32
C VAL A 21 2.08 9.31 -8.85
N ASP A 22 1.46 10.40 -9.31
CA ASP A 22 0.02 10.61 -9.17
C ASP A 22 -0.72 9.99 -10.37
N MET A 23 -1.88 9.36 -10.13
CA MET A 23 -2.79 9.04 -11.21
C MET A 23 -3.54 10.31 -11.61
N SER A 24 -3.33 10.77 -12.85
CA SER A 24 -4.27 11.66 -13.52
C SER A 24 -5.23 10.79 -14.34
N GLU A 25 -6.50 10.77 -13.99
CA GLU A 25 -7.52 10.17 -14.86
C GLU A 25 -7.54 10.94 -16.18
N SER A 26 -7.22 10.27 -17.29
CA SER A 26 -7.55 10.79 -18.60
C SER A 26 -9.07 10.72 -18.73
N GLU A 27 -9.70 11.90 -18.63
CA GLU A 27 -11.11 12.18 -18.88
C GLU A 27 -12.10 11.74 -17.80
N GLY A 28 -12.58 12.70 -17.00
CA GLY A 28 -13.92 12.58 -16.41
C GLY A 28 -14.16 13.28 -15.08
N GLU A 29 -13.52 12.85 -14.00
CA GLU A 29 -13.96 13.25 -12.66
C GLU A 29 -12.77 13.66 -11.79
N GLY A 30 -12.67 14.96 -11.52
CA GLY A 30 -11.53 15.58 -10.85
C GLY A 30 -11.27 15.02 -9.45
N LYS A 31 -10.25 14.16 -9.33
CA LYS A 31 -9.26 14.23 -8.25
C LYS A 31 -8.03 13.42 -8.60
N ALA A 32 -6.88 14.09 -8.76
CA ALA A 32 -5.59 13.41 -8.74
C ALA A 32 -5.49 12.62 -7.43
N CYS A 33 -5.20 11.32 -7.52
CA CYS A 33 -5.00 10.47 -6.36
C CYS A 33 -3.64 9.79 -6.46
N GLY A 34 -2.97 9.62 -5.32
CA GLY A 34 -1.72 8.87 -5.29
C GLY A 34 -1.99 7.43 -5.72
N VAL A 35 -1.22 6.93 -6.70
CA VAL A 35 -1.37 5.60 -7.30
C VAL A 35 -1.45 4.52 -6.20
N PHE A 36 -0.51 4.55 -5.25
CA PHE A 36 -0.44 3.60 -4.16
C PHE A 36 -1.70 3.60 -3.26
N SER A 37 -2.18 4.78 -2.85
CA SER A 37 -3.35 4.90 -1.98
C SER A 37 -4.63 4.41 -2.67
N ASN A 38 -4.75 4.67 -3.98
CA ASN A 38 -5.86 4.16 -4.79
C ASN A 38 -5.82 2.63 -4.89
N THR A 39 -4.63 2.07 -5.16
CA THR A 39 -4.42 0.62 -5.18
C THR A 39 -4.78 -0.05 -3.85
N MET A 40 -4.40 0.55 -2.72
CA MET A 40 -4.77 0.04 -1.40
C MET A 40 -6.29 -0.02 -1.22
N GLN A 41 -7.01 1.00 -1.67
CA GLN A 41 -8.48 0.99 -1.61
C GLN A 41 -9.10 -0.08 -2.50
N MET A 42 -8.56 -0.33 -3.71
CA MET A 42 -9.02 -1.42 -4.56
C MET A 42 -8.84 -2.79 -3.88
N VAL A 43 -7.65 -3.05 -3.34
CA VAL A 43 -7.35 -4.31 -2.63
C VAL A 43 -8.34 -4.54 -1.49
N LEU A 44 -8.61 -3.54 -0.66
CA LEU A 44 -9.54 -3.67 0.47
C LEU A 44 -11.00 -3.84 0.04
N LYS A 45 -11.42 -3.20 -1.06
CA LYS A 45 -12.79 -3.36 -1.60
C LYS A 45 -13.03 -4.76 -2.19
N GLU A 46 -12.02 -5.32 -2.86
CA GLU A 46 -12.10 -6.64 -3.50
C GLU A 46 -11.96 -7.80 -2.50
N ASN A 47 -11.34 -7.55 -1.35
CA ASN A 47 -11.09 -8.56 -0.32
C ASN A 47 -11.85 -8.21 0.96
N LEU A 48 -13.10 -8.65 1.05
CA LEU A 48 -13.98 -8.41 2.21
C LEU A 48 -13.61 -9.23 3.47
N GLY A 49 -12.58 -10.08 3.39
CA GLY A 49 -12.04 -10.83 4.52
C GLY A 49 -10.96 -10.05 5.28
N LEU A 50 -10.59 -10.55 6.46
CA LEU A 50 -9.46 -10.00 7.21
C LEU A 50 -8.17 -10.33 6.46
N LEU A 51 -7.51 -9.30 5.93
CA LEU A 51 -6.15 -9.41 5.40
C LEU A 51 -5.16 -9.07 6.50
N ASN A 52 -4.01 -9.74 6.53
CA ASN A 52 -2.88 -9.28 7.35
C ASN A 52 -2.03 -8.23 6.62
N ASN A 53 -1.17 -7.56 7.38
CA ASN A 53 -0.31 -6.47 6.89
C ASN A 53 0.55 -6.88 5.68
N LYS A 54 1.05 -8.12 5.65
CA LYS A 54 1.84 -8.66 4.52
C LYS A 54 0.98 -8.90 3.27
N GLU A 55 -0.21 -9.46 3.44
CA GLU A 55 -1.13 -9.77 2.35
C GLU A 55 -1.55 -8.52 1.59
N VAL A 56 -1.89 -7.45 2.32
CA VAL A 56 -2.27 -6.16 1.71
C VAL A 56 -1.16 -5.63 0.80
N VAL A 57 0.10 -5.71 1.23
CA VAL A 57 1.25 -5.23 0.44
C VAL A 57 1.54 -6.11 -0.76
N MET A 58 1.46 -7.43 -0.59
CA MET A 58 1.63 -8.37 -1.71
C MET A 58 0.53 -8.19 -2.76
N MET A 59 -0.71 -7.95 -2.36
CA MET A 59 -1.82 -7.68 -3.27
C MET A 59 -1.67 -6.32 -3.96
N ALA A 60 -1.31 -5.27 -3.22
CA ALA A 60 -1.08 -3.95 -3.79
C ALA A 60 0.02 -3.98 -4.87
N LYS A 61 1.12 -4.71 -4.60
CA LYS A 61 2.17 -4.93 -5.59
C LYS A 61 1.66 -5.61 -6.86
N LYS A 62 0.80 -6.63 -6.75
CA LYS A 62 0.21 -7.32 -7.92
C LYS A 62 -0.67 -6.39 -8.75
N VAL A 63 -1.48 -5.54 -8.11
CA VAL A 63 -2.35 -4.58 -8.80
C VAL A 63 -1.51 -3.55 -9.55
N LEU A 64 -0.45 -3.01 -8.93
CA LEU A 64 0.46 -2.05 -9.59
C LEU A 64 1.17 -2.67 -10.81
N GLN A 65 1.67 -3.91 -10.66
CA GLN A 65 2.28 -4.64 -11.77
C GLN A 65 1.29 -4.90 -12.91
N ALA A 66 0.04 -5.25 -12.61
CA ALA A 66 -1.00 -5.46 -13.62
C ALA A 66 -1.38 -4.16 -14.35
N GLN A 67 -1.27 -3.02 -13.68
CA GLN A 67 -1.51 -1.68 -14.24
C GLN A 67 -0.25 -1.06 -14.87
N TRP A 68 0.85 -1.80 -14.95
CA TRP A 68 2.13 -1.37 -15.54
C TRP A 68 2.77 -0.16 -14.85
N PHE A 69 2.47 0.06 -13.56
CA PHE A 69 3.18 1.05 -12.77
C PHE A 69 4.51 0.50 -12.28
N GLU A 70 5.57 1.30 -12.40
CA GLU A 70 6.92 0.97 -11.92
C GLU A 70 7.09 1.13 -10.39
N GLN A 71 6.04 1.54 -9.68
CA GLN A 71 6.09 1.71 -8.23
C GLN A 71 6.10 0.37 -7.49
N HIS A 72 7.03 0.22 -6.55
CA HIS A 72 7.13 -0.95 -5.69
C HIS A 72 6.85 -0.59 -4.22
N PRO A 73 5.65 -0.89 -3.71
CA PRO A 73 5.33 -0.66 -2.32
C PRO A 73 6.25 -1.44 -1.39
N CYS A 74 6.72 -0.77 -0.33
CA CYS A 74 7.58 -1.38 0.68
C CYS A 74 6.92 -1.34 2.06
N LEU A 75 7.02 -2.46 2.77
CA LEU A 75 6.59 -2.65 4.14
C LEU A 75 7.81 -2.62 5.07
N TYR A 76 7.84 -1.65 5.98
CA TYR A 76 8.82 -1.60 7.06
C TYR A 76 8.15 -1.98 8.38
N TYR A 77 8.74 -2.90 9.12
CA TYR A 77 8.21 -3.44 10.37
C TYR A 77 9.33 -3.81 11.34
N ASN A 78 9.05 -3.79 12.64
CA ASN A 78 10.06 -4.07 13.68
C ASN A 78 9.92 -5.46 14.37
N ASN A 79 8.73 -6.10 14.39
CA ASN A 79 8.50 -7.51 14.79
C ASN A 79 7.03 -7.94 14.51
N GLU A 80 6.52 -9.04 15.13
CA GLU A 80 5.18 -9.71 15.24
C GLU A 80 3.94 -9.15 14.49
N ASN A 81 3.90 -7.88 14.13
CA ASN A 81 2.82 -7.23 13.41
C ASN A 81 2.78 -7.54 11.91
N ILE A 82 3.73 -8.27 11.33
CA ILE A 82 3.67 -8.63 9.89
C ILE A 82 2.45 -9.51 9.57
N ASP A 83 2.11 -10.43 10.48
CA ASP A 83 1.00 -11.36 10.35
C ASP A 83 -0.26 -10.89 11.10
N ALA A 84 -0.18 -9.73 11.77
CA ALA A 84 -1.35 -9.11 12.38
C ALA A 84 -2.33 -8.63 11.29
N THR A 85 -3.61 -8.71 11.61
CA THR A 85 -4.70 -8.18 10.78
C THR A 85 -4.43 -6.71 10.45
N PHE A 86 -4.54 -6.37 9.18
CA PHE A 86 -4.50 -5.01 8.68
C PHE A 86 -5.82 -4.32 9.02
N LEU A 87 -5.74 -3.40 9.99
CA LEU A 87 -6.80 -2.51 10.49
C LEU A 87 -8.12 -3.22 10.86
#